data_AF-A0A5C8HS51-F1
#
_entry.id   AF-A0A5C8HS51-F1
#
_cell.length_a   1.000
_cell.length_b   1.000
_cell.length_c   1.000
_cell.angle_alpha   90.00
_cell.angle_beta   90.00
_cell.angle_gamma   90.00
#
_symmetry.space_group_name_H-M   'P 1'
#
loop_
_entity.id
_entity.type
_entity.pdbx_description
1 polymer ?
#
loop_
_entity_poly.entity_id
_entity_poly.type
_entity_poly.pdbx_seq_one_letter_code
_entity_poly.pdbx_strand_id
1 'polypeptide(L)'
;MIDLAVELEASAKRVSDVADKLQDRRTDFLQSTAGAASDAGVAQMQVMIDQLYIRSGKLTRNAKVMRKLVALYEQTDLAGARSFGA
;
A
#
# COMPACT_ATOMS: atom_id res chain seq x y z
N MET A 1 -7.53 -3.37 16.67
CA MET A 1 -6.58 -2.39 16.09
C MET A 1 -5.38 -3.05 15.42
N ILE A 2 -4.81 -4.13 15.99
CA ILE A 2 -3.80 -4.96 15.31
C ILE A 2 -4.37 -5.57 14.02
N ASP A 3 -5.60 -6.09 14.07
CA ASP A 3 -6.28 -6.68 12.89
C ASP A 3 -6.41 -5.67 11.74
N LEU A 4 -6.74 -4.42 12.04
CA LEU A 4 -6.85 -3.36 11.04
C LEU A 4 -5.50 -3.02 10.40
N ALA A 5 -4.40 -3.08 11.15
CA ALA A 5 -3.06 -2.91 10.58
C ALA A 5 -2.70 -4.06 9.63
N VAL A 6 -3.08 -5.30 9.96
CA VAL A 6 -2.90 -6.48 9.10
C VAL A 6 -3.75 -6.35 7.83
N GLU A 7 -5.00 -5.92 7.95
CA GLU A 7 -5.89 -5.68 6.80
C GLU A 7 -5.35 -4.60 5.84
N LEU A 8 -4.76 -3.52 6.40
CA LEU A 8 -4.12 -2.48 5.60
C LEU A 8 -2.92 -3.01 4.83
N GLU A 9 -2.10 -3.88 5.43
CA GLU A 9 -0.97 -4.52 4.73
C GLU A 9 -1.42 -5.49 3.66
N ALA A 10 -2.43 -6.31 3.96
CA ALA A 10 -3.02 -7.21 2.98
C ALA A 10 -3.60 -6.41 1.78
N SER A 11 -4.23 -5.27 2.07
CA SER A 11 -4.74 -4.38 1.03
C SER A 11 -3.61 -3.68 0.25
N ALA A 12 -2.55 -3.24 0.93
CA ALA A 12 -1.36 -2.69 0.28
C ALA A 12 -0.74 -3.70 -0.70
N LYS A 13 -0.61 -4.96 -0.27
CA LYS A 13 -0.12 -6.05 -1.09
C LYS A 13 -1.01 -6.31 -2.30
N ARG A 14 -2.33 -6.38 -2.11
CA ARG A 14 -3.27 -6.56 -3.24
C ARG A 14 -3.14 -5.44 -4.27
N VAL A 15 -2.97 -4.19 -3.82
CA VAL A 15 -2.79 -3.05 -4.72
C VAL A 15 -1.46 -3.13 -5.48
N SER A 16 -0.36 -3.51 -4.82
CA SER A 16 0.92 -3.69 -5.52
C SER A 16 0.87 -4.85 -6.50
N ASP A 17 0.28 -5.99 -6.12
CA ASP A 17 0.16 -7.16 -6.99
C ASP A 17 -0.69 -6.84 -8.26
N VAL A 18 -1.68 -5.94 -8.15
CA VAL A 18 -2.43 -5.43 -9.32
C VAL A 18 -1.55 -4.50 -10.17
N ALA A 19 -0.75 -3.63 -9.56
CA ALA A 19 0.17 -2.74 -10.26
C ALA A 19 1.22 -3.54 -11.06
N ASP A 20 1.78 -4.61 -10.46
CA ASP A 20 2.72 -5.52 -11.11
C ASP A 20 2.09 -6.16 -12.35
N LYS A 21 0.88 -6.72 -12.22
CA LYS A 21 0.16 -7.32 -13.37
C LYS A 21 -0.13 -6.32 -14.48
N LEU A 22 -0.46 -5.07 -14.14
CA LEU A 22 -0.69 -4.02 -15.13
C LEU A 22 0.62 -3.60 -15.82
N GLN A 23 1.74 -3.60 -15.09
CA GLN A 23 3.07 -3.35 -15.62
C GLN A 23 3.50 -4.42 -16.63
N ASP A 24 3.23 -5.69 -16.34
CA ASP A 24 3.48 -6.80 -17.26
C ASP A 24 2.64 -6.64 -18.54
N ARG A 25 1.32 -6.41 -18.38
CA ARG A 25 0.39 -6.19 -19.51
C ARG A 25 0.77 -5.01 -20.38
N ARG A 26 1.25 -3.91 -19.77
CA ARG A 26 1.75 -2.74 -20.51
C ARG A 26 2.99 -3.10 -21.34
N THR A 27 3.89 -3.90 -20.78
CA THR A 27 5.11 -4.37 -21.47
C THR A 27 4.74 -5.23 -22.67
N ASP A 28 3.82 -6.19 -22.50
CA ASP A 28 3.32 -7.03 -23.60
C ASP A 28 2.67 -6.18 -24.69
N PHE A 29 1.85 -5.20 -24.29
CA PHE A 29 1.20 -4.28 -25.22
C PHE A 29 2.22 -3.50 -26.06
N LEU A 30 3.23 -2.91 -25.41
CA LEU A 30 4.33 -2.20 -26.08
C LEU A 30 5.09 -3.06 -27.09
N GLN A 31 5.28 -4.35 -26.81
CA GLN A 31 5.92 -5.27 -27.75
C GLN A 31 5.03 -5.60 -28.96
N SER A 32 3.71 -5.55 -28.78
CA SER A 32 2.73 -5.90 -29.82
C SER A 32 2.32 -4.73 -30.73
N THR A 33 2.51 -3.48 -30.31
CA THR A 33 2.07 -2.29 -31.05
C THR A 33 3.22 -1.34 -31.37
N ALA A 34 3.39 -0.99 -32.64
CA ALA A 34 4.31 0.06 -33.09
C ALA A 34 3.52 1.30 -33.58
N GLY A 35 3.73 2.48 -32.96
CA GLY A 35 3.23 3.78 -33.47
C GLY A 35 2.87 4.83 -32.41
N ALA A 36 2.82 6.12 -32.81
CA ALA A 36 2.68 7.28 -31.91
C ALA A 36 1.40 7.31 -31.03
N ALA A 37 0.28 6.73 -31.50
CA ALA A 37 -0.94 6.64 -30.69
C ALA A 37 -0.80 5.63 -29.53
N SER A 38 0.04 4.61 -29.70
CA SER A 38 0.36 3.67 -28.62
C SER A 38 1.21 4.34 -27.53
N ASP A 39 2.07 5.30 -27.89
CA ASP A 39 2.97 5.99 -26.95
C ASP A 39 2.21 6.82 -25.90
N ALA A 40 1.18 7.58 -26.31
CA ALA A 40 0.39 8.40 -25.39
C ALA A 40 -0.44 7.54 -24.42
N GLY A 41 -1.10 6.48 -24.93
CA GLY A 41 -1.86 5.55 -24.10
C GLY A 41 -0.97 4.80 -23.11
N VAL A 42 0.21 4.35 -23.55
CA VAL A 42 1.21 3.70 -22.70
C VAL A 42 1.74 4.62 -21.61
N ALA A 43 2.01 5.90 -21.94
CA ALA A 43 2.42 6.89 -20.95
C ALA A 43 1.34 7.07 -19.88
N GLN A 44 0.07 7.16 -20.27
CA GLN A 44 -1.03 7.27 -19.32
C GLN A 44 -1.19 6.01 -18.45
N MET A 45 -1.00 4.81 -19.03
CA MET A 45 -0.97 3.56 -18.26
C MET A 45 0.14 3.56 -17.21
N GLN A 46 1.35 4.03 -17.55
CA GLN A 46 2.46 4.16 -16.59
C GLN A 46 2.07 5.06 -15.42
N VAL A 47 1.49 6.24 -15.68
CA VAL A 47 1.07 7.16 -14.61
C VAL A 47 0.06 6.51 -13.67
N MET A 48 -0.89 5.73 -14.20
CA MET A 48 -1.86 5.02 -13.36
C MET A 48 -1.22 3.91 -12.52
N ILE A 49 -0.28 3.16 -13.09
CA ILE A 49 0.50 2.13 -12.37
C ILE A 49 1.30 2.77 -11.23
N ASP A 50 1.97 3.89 -11.47
CA ASP A 50 2.72 4.63 -10.44
C ASP A 50 1.81 5.09 -9.29
N GLN A 51 0.61 5.56 -9.62
CA GLN A 51 -0.39 5.92 -8.60
C GLN A 51 -0.82 4.74 -7.75
N LEU A 52 -0.90 3.53 -8.30
CA LEU A 52 -1.20 2.32 -7.53
C LEU A 52 -0.08 1.98 -6.54
N TYR A 53 1.19 2.04 -6.97
CA TYR A 53 2.33 1.86 -6.06
C TYR A 53 2.34 2.91 -4.94
N ILE A 54 2.06 4.18 -5.27
CA ILE A 54 1.94 5.26 -4.27
C ILE A 54 0.85 4.94 -3.24
N ARG A 55 -0.31 4.46 -3.70
CA ARG A 55 -1.42 4.07 -2.82
C ARG A 55 -1.05 2.89 -1.93
N SER A 56 -0.44 1.84 -2.49
CA SER A 56 0.09 0.71 -1.72
C SER A 56 1.05 1.19 -0.62
N GLY A 57 2.01 2.05 -0.95
CA GLY A 57 2.93 2.63 0.03
C GLY A 57 2.25 3.46 1.12
N LYS A 58 1.15 4.18 0.80
CA LYS A 58 0.34 4.90 1.80
C LYS A 58 -0.36 3.92 2.77
N LEU A 59 -0.93 2.83 2.26
CA LEU A 59 -1.57 1.80 3.09
C LEU A 59 -0.56 1.15 4.05
N THR A 60 0.64 0.80 3.57
CA THR A 60 1.73 0.29 4.40
C THR A 60 2.16 1.27 5.48
N ARG A 61 2.23 2.57 5.16
CA ARG A 61 2.51 3.62 6.17
C ARG A 61 1.42 3.70 7.22
N ASN A 62 0.16 3.65 6.82
CA ASN A 62 -0.97 3.69 7.76
C ASN A 62 -0.96 2.48 8.70
N ALA A 63 -0.65 1.28 8.20
CA ALA A 63 -0.48 0.09 9.03
C ALA A 63 0.61 0.28 10.10
N LYS A 64 1.76 0.87 9.73
CA LYS A 64 2.83 1.20 10.68
C LYS A 64 2.39 2.21 11.74
N VAL A 65 1.62 3.22 11.36
CA VAL A 65 1.06 4.20 12.31
C VAL A 65 0.11 3.51 13.28
N MET A 66 -0.78 2.64 12.80
CA MET A 66 -1.70 1.90 13.67
C MET A 66 -0.96 1.01 14.68
N ARG A 67 0.10 0.31 14.28
CA ARG A 67 0.92 -0.47 15.22
C ARG A 67 1.56 0.41 16.30
N LYS A 68 2.07 1.58 15.93
CA LYS A 68 2.62 2.53 16.91
C LYS A 68 1.55 3.02 17.89
N LEU A 69 0.34 3.29 17.40
CA LEU A 69 -0.78 3.68 18.25
C LEU A 69 -1.14 2.55 19.23
N VAL A 70 -1.25 1.30 18.77
CA VAL A 70 -1.48 0.14 19.66
C VAL A 70 -0.41 0.05 20.74
N ALA A 71 0.87 0.12 20.37
CA ALA A 71 1.96 0.06 21.33
C ALA A 71 1.90 1.20 22.35
N LEU A 72 1.50 2.41 21.94
CA LEU A 72 1.32 3.54 22.85
C LEU A 72 0.15 3.32 23.81
N TYR A 73 -0.98 2.78 23.33
CA TYR A 73 -2.11 2.42 24.18
C TYR A 73 -1.70 1.38 25.23
N GLU A 74 -1.03 0.30 24.83
CA GLU A 74 -0.55 -0.74 25.75
C GLU A 74 0.43 -0.18 26.80
N GLN A 75 1.36 0.69 26.40
CA GLN A 75 2.27 1.35 27.33
C GLN A 75 1.55 2.27 28.33
N THR A 76 0.55 3.01 27.86
CA THR A 76 -0.23 3.92 28.71
C THR A 76 -1.09 3.14 29.69
N ASP A 77 -1.70 2.03 29.24
CA ASP A 77 -2.49 1.14 30.10
C ASP A 77 -1.62 0.49 31.17
N LEU A 78 -0.44 -0.04 30.78
CA LEU A 78 0.54 -0.59 31.73
C LEU A 78 1.04 0.46 32.74
N ALA A 79 1.28 1.69 32.30
CA ALA A 79 1.67 2.79 33.19
C ALA A 79 0.53 3.15 34.16
N GLY A 80 -0.70 3.18 33.67
CA GLY A 80 -1.91 3.36 34.49
C GLY A 80 -2.05 2.27 35.54
N ALA A 81 -2.02 1.00 35.14
CA ALA A 81 -2.11 -0.15 36.05
C ALA A 81 -1.04 -0.12 37.16
N ARG A 82 0.20 0.26 36.83
CA ARG A 82 1.28 0.44 37.82
C ARG A 82 1.03 1.60 38.78
N SER A 83 0.43 2.70 38.31
CA SER A 83 0.13 3.86 39.15
C SER A 83 -1.02 3.64 40.13
N PHE A 84 -1.92 2.69 39.85
CA PHE A 84 -3.04 2.31 40.72
C PHE A 84 -2.74 1.13 41.66
N GLY A 85 -1.52 0.58 41.66
CA GLY A 85 -1.08 -0.41 42.64
C GLY A 85 -1.57 -1.83 42.41
N ALA A 86 -1.31 -2.40 41.22
CA ALA A 86 -1.25 -3.84 41.03
C ALA A 86 0.13 -4.41 41.44
#